data_AF-A0A3P9P985-F1
#
_entry.id   AF-A0A3P9P985-F1
#
_cell.length_a   1.000
_cell.length_b   1.000
_cell.length_c   1.000
_cell.angle_alpha   90.00
_cell.angle_beta   90.00
_cell.angle_gamma   90.00
#
_symmetry.space_group_name_H-M   'P 1'
#
loop_
_entity.id
_entity.type
_entity.pdbx_description
1 polymer ?
#
loop_
_entity_poly.entity_id
_entity_poly.type
_entity_poly.pdbx_seq_one_letter_code
_entity_poly.pdbx_strand_id
1 'polypeptide(L)'
;VVSVTTYTLTMLHELNFLFQTVNSCLAARSGTCSDCLQAGVGCAYCSEEVRKRKLMVCVLPVATVVQEISSDYTIGFGKFVDKVIEPQTDMRPDKLKQPWPDSDSPFSFKNVIPLIKDVDSFTAELQKERISGNLDAPEGGFDAILQAAVCKKEIGWREGSTHLLVFSTESAFHYEADGANVLAGILQRNDEACHLDENGAYIQATKQDYPSIPTLVRLLGNHNIIPIFAVTNYSYMYYLKLKEYFPIAEIGVLQEDSSNILEIMRDAFVVKCLQL
;
A
#
# COMPACT_ATOMS: atom_id res chain seq x y z
N VAL A 1 -7.59 0.07 -35.94
CA VAL A 1 -6.33 0.49 -35.29
C VAL A 1 -6.52 0.19 -33.83
N VAL A 2 -5.97 -0.91 -33.31
CA VAL A 2 -5.93 -1.11 -31.85
C VAL A 2 -4.99 -0.02 -31.35
N SER A 3 -5.54 1.00 -30.69
CA SER A 3 -4.72 2.02 -30.04
C SER A 3 -3.75 1.28 -29.13
N VAL A 4 -2.44 1.46 -29.34
CA VAL A 4 -1.43 0.96 -28.39
C VAL A 4 -1.56 1.83 -27.16
N THR A 5 -2.49 1.48 -26.27
CA THR A 5 -2.70 2.23 -25.04
C THR A 5 -1.45 2.05 -24.19
N THR A 6 -0.71 3.13 -24.04
CA THR A 6 0.49 3.17 -23.20
C THR A 6 0.04 3.23 -21.75
N TYR A 7 0.48 2.29 -20.92
CA TYR A 7 0.12 2.27 -19.50
C TYR A 7 1.33 2.56 -18.61
N THR A 8 1.09 3.26 -17.53
CA THR A 8 2.02 3.35 -16.40
C THR A 8 1.26 2.91 -15.17
N LEU A 9 1.83 1.99 -14.40
CA LEU A 9 1.17 1.43 -13.24
C LEU A 9 2.08 1.49 -12.01
N THR A 10 1.62 2.15 -10.95
CA THR A 10 2.28 2.05 -9.65
C THR A 10 1.38 1.29 -8.68
N MET A 11 1.95 0.33 -7.95
CA MET A 11 1.25 -0.38 -6.90
C MET A 11 1.68 0.15 -5.53
N LEU A 12 0.72 0.55 -4.72
CA LEU A 12 0.88 0.90 -3.32
C LEU A 12 0.34 -0.24 -2.46
N HIS A 13 1.23 -0.88 -1.71
CA HIS A 13 0.87 -1.99 -0.82
C HIS A 13 1.13 -1.61 0.64
N GLU A 14 0.12 -1.85 1.47
CA GLU A 14 0.27 -1.83 2.92
C GLU A 14 1.23 -2.93 3.37
N LEU A 15 2.32 -2.56 4.03
CA LEU A 15 3.28 -3.52 4.60
C LEU A 15 3.24 -3.53 6.12
N ASN A 16 2.03 -3.56 6.68
CA ASN A 16 1.82 -3.57 8.11
C ASN A 16 1.51 -4.98 8.68
N PHE A 17 1.79 -5.16 9.96
CA PHE A 17 1.27 -6.25 10.77
C PHE A 17 0.48 -5.66 11.94
N LEU A 18 -0.85 -5.71 11.85
CA LEU A 18 -1.69 -5.22 12.94
C LEU A 18 -1.65 -6.13 14.17
N PHE A 19 -1.53 -5.49 15.34
CA PHE A 19 -1.52 -6.13 16.66
C PHE A 19 -2.89 -6.75 17.07
N GLN A 20 -3.87 -6.84 16.18
CA GLN A 20 -5.27 -7.15 16.54
C GLN A 20 -5.76 -8.58 16.29
N THR A 21 -4.85 -9.55 16.14
CA THR A 21 -5.21 -10.91 16.56
C THR A 21 -4.41 -11.24 17.80
N VAL A 22 -5.10 -11.27 18.94
CA VAL A 22 -4.59 -11.94 20.15
C VAL A 22 -4.27 -13.37 19.73
N ASN A 23 -3.01 -13.62 19.38
CA ASN A 23 -2.56 -14.98 19.15
C ASN A 23 -2.46 -15.62 20.53
N SER A 24 -3.37 -16.54 20.82
CA SER A 24 -3.43 -17.32 22.08
C SER A 24 -2.11 -18.07 22.40
N CYS A 25 -1.12 -17.99 21.50
CA CYS A 25 0.16 -18.69 21.51
C CYS A 25 1.34 -17.90 22.10
N LEU A 26 1.14 -16.64 22.51
CA LEU A 26 2.23 -15.77 23.03
C LEU A 26 2.83 -16.20 24.39
N ALA A 27 2.44 -17.35 24.94
CA ALA A 27 3.15 -17.93 26.09
C ALA A 27 4.38 -18.79 25.69
N ALA A 28 4.57 -19.17 24.42
CA ALA A 28 5.64 -20.08 24.03
C ALA A 28 6.81 -19.36 23.34
N ARG A 29 7.90 -19.18 24.09
CA ARG A 29 9.25 -18.89 23.54
C ARG A 29 9.73 -20.10 22.73
N SER A 30 9.26 -20.30 21.50
CA SER A 30 9.60 -21.47 20.68
C SER A 30 10.35 -21.04 19.40
N GLY A 31 11.47 -21.71 19.11
CA GLY A 31 12.36 -21.40 17.98
C GLY A 31 12.05 -22.14 16.68
N THR A 32 11.01 -22.99 16.64
CA THR A 32 10.66 -23.77 15.45
C THR A 32 9.13 -23.88 15.25
N CYS A 33 8.67 -24.04 14.01
CA CYS A 33 7.23 -24.14 13.71
C CYS A 33 6.60 -25.43 14.29
N SER A 34 7.37 -26.51 14.46
CA SER A 34 6.90 -27.75 15.13
C SER A 34 6.60 -27.55 16.61
N ASP A 35 7.43 -26.77 17.31
CA ASP A 35 7.23 -26.46 18.74
C ASP A 35 6.01 -25.56 18.95
N CYS A 36 5.76 -24.64 18.00
CA CYS A 36 4.59 -23.76 18.02
C CYS A 36 3.27 -24.52 17.81
N LEU A 37 3.22 -25.47 16.87
CA LEU A 37 2.02 -26.29 16.61
C LEU A 37 1.65 -27.22 17.77
N GLN A 38 2.64 -27.58 18.59
CA GLN A 38 2.47 -28.44 19.77
C GLN A 38 2.15 -27.64 21.05
N ALA A 39 2.25 -26.31 21.02
CA ALA A 39 2.08 -25.45 22.20
C ALA A 39 0.63 -25.33 22.69
N GLY A 40 -0.36 -25.65 21.85
CA GLY A 40 -1.77 -25.71 22.25
C GLY A 40 -2.73 -25.84 21.08
N VAL A 41 -3.96 -26.25 21.38
CA VAL A 41 -5.05 -26.42 20.39
C VAL A 41 -5.45 -25.13 19.65
N GLY A 42 -5.05 -23.96 20.17
CA GLY A 42 -5.21 -22.66 19.52
C GLY A 42 -4.01 -22.21 18.66
N CYS A 43 -2.93 -22.99 18.61
CA CYS A 43 -1.71 -22.68 17.87
C CYS A 43 -1.66 -23.42 16.55
N ALA A 44 -2.47 -22.97 15.60
CA ALA A 44 -2.61 -23.59 14.29
C ALA A 44 -1.79 -22.90 13.19
N TYR A 45 -1.02 -21.86 13.48
CA TYR A 45 -0.54 -20.96 12.42
C TYR A 45 0.81 -20.29 12.72
N CYS A 46 1.76 -20.43 11.78
CA CYS A 46 3.03 -19.70 11.73
C CYS A 46 2.82 -18.45 10.83
N SER A 47 2.73 -17.26 11.43
CA SER A 47 2.29 -16.03 10.75
C SER A 47 3.31 -15.38 9.81
N GLU A 48 4.60 -15.65 10.02
CA GLU A 48 5.69 -14.97 9.31
C GLU A 48 5.89 -15.49 7.87
N GLU A 49 5.81 -16.81 7.64
CA GLU A 49 5.98 -17.39 6.30
C GLU A 49 4.84 -17.05 5.34
N VAL A 50 3.65 -16.74 5.86
CA VAL A 50 2.46 -16.50 5.02
C VAL A 50 2.40 -15.06 4.48
N ARG A 51 2.91 -14.07 5.21
CA ARG A 51 2.77 -12.65 4.80
C ARG A 51 3.86 -12.18 3.83
N LYS A 52 5.11 -12.67 3.96
CA LYS A 52 6.12 -12.47 2.90
C LYS A 52 5.66 -13.11 1.58
N ARG A 53 4.98 -14.26 1.65
CA ARG A 53 4.27 -14.83 0.49
C ARG A 53 3.15 -13.92 0.00
N LYS A 54 2.33 -13.34 0.88
CA LYS A 54 1.22 -12.44 0.51
C LYS A 54 1.68 -11.22 -0.30
N LEU A 55 2.78 -10.55 0.10
CA LEU A 55 3.37 -9.44 -0.70
C LEU A 55 3.72 -9.92 -2.12
N MET A 56 4.44 -11.03 -2.23
CA MET A 56 4.85 -11.58 -3.53
C MET A 56 3.65 -12.03 -4.37
N VAL A 57 2.64 -12.62 -3.74
CA VAL A 57 1.39 -13.08 -4.39
C VAL A 57 0.53 -11.91 -4.86
N CYS A 58 0.51 -10.77 -4.14
CA CYS A 58 -0.21 -9.58 -4.57
C CYS A 58 0.45 -8.91 -5.78
N VAL A 59 1.78 -8.76 -5.74
CA VAL A 59 2.45 -7.78 -6.59
C VAL A 59 3.06 -8.42 -7.85
N LEU A 60 3.59 -9.65 -7.77
CA LEU A 60 4.19 -10.32 -8.94
C LEU A 60 3.19 -10.55 -10.08
N PRO A 61 1.96 -11.04 -9.82
CA PRO A 61 1.02 -11.30 -10.90
C PRO A 61 0.63 -10.03 -11.66
N VAL A 62 0.60 -8.88 -10.99
CA VAL A 62 0.27 -7.59 -11.62
C VAL A 62 1.25 -7.26 -12.75
N ALA A 63 2.54 -7.56 -12.59
CA ALA A 63 3.53 -7.38 -13.65
C ALA A 63 3.19 -8.20 -14.90
N THR A 64 2.76 -9.45 -14.72
CA THR A 64 2.33 -10.34 -15.80
C THR A 64 1.07 -9.83 -16.50
N VAL A 65 0.07 -9.36 -15.76
CA VAL A 65 -1.17 -8.86 -16.38
C VAL A 65 -0.94 -7.59 -17.18
N VAL A 66 -0.06 -6.70 -16.72
CA VAL A 66 0.27 -5.49 -17.47
C VAL A 66 0.99 -5.84 -18.79
N GLN A 67 1.86 -6.86 -18.78
CA GLN A 67 2.48 -7.41 -20.00
C GLN A 67 1.46 -7.99 -21.00
N GLU A 68 0.41 -8.65 -20.51
CA GLU A 68 -0.64 -9.21 -21.35
C GLU A 68 -1.52 -8.13 -22.01
N ILE A 69 -1.74 -7.01 -21.31
CA ILE A 69 -2.71 -5.98 -21.72
C ILE A 69 -2.09 -4.94 -22.67
N SER A 70 -0.79 -4.65 -22.55
CA SER A 70 -0.12 -3.68 -23.43
C SER A 70 1.33 -4.02 -23.71
N SER A 71 1.76 -3.69 -24.93
CA SER A 71 3.15 -3.79 -25.36
C SER A 71 4.02 -2.60 -24.94
N ASP A 72 3.42 -1.48 -24.49
CA ASP A 72 4.14 -0.33 -23.95
C ASP A 72 3.66 0.02 -22.53
N TYR A 73 4.30 -0.61 -21.56
CA TYR A 73 3.99 -0.43 -20.15
C TYR A 73 5.23 -0.06 -19.33
N THR A 74 4.99 0.51 -18.15
CA THR A 74 5.97 0.60 -17.06
C THR A 74 5.27 0.26 -15.75
N ILE A 75 5.97 -0.43 -14.86
CA ILE A 75 5.48 -0.84 -13.55
C ILE A 75 6.39 -0.30 -12.44
N GLY A 76 5.78 0.12 -11.33
CA GLY A 76 6.45 0.64 -10.15
C GLY A 76 5.81 0.09 -8.87
N PHE A 77 6.53 0.22 -7.75
CA PHE A 77 6.11 -0.29 -6.46
C PHE A 77 6.46 0.70 -5.34
N GLY A 78 5.46 1.01 -4.53
CA GLY A 78 5.60 1.74 -3.28
C GLY A 78 4.96 0.97 -2.13
N LYS A 79 5.46 1.22 -0.93
CA LYS A 79 4.95 0.62 0.30
C LYS A 79 4.61 1.67 1.33
N PHE A 80 3.62 1.39 2.17
CA PHE A 80 3.23 2.26 3.27
C PHE A 80 2.86 1.47 4.52
N VAL A 81 2.97 2.13 5.67
CA VAL A 81 2.41 1.71 6.97
C VAL A 81 1.69 2.92 7.54
N ASP A 82 2.35 3.68 8.42
CA ASP A 82 1.76 4.85 9.04
C ASP A 82 2.81 5.82 9.60
N LYS A 83 2.37 6.99 10.07
CA LYS A 83 3.22 8.00 10.69
C LYS A 83 3.94 7.41 11.92
N VAL A 84 5.26 7.59 11.96
CA VAL A 84 6.12 7.11 13.06
C VAL A 84 6.08 8.11 14.21
N ILE A 85 4.97 8.11 14.94
CA ILE A 85 4.67 9.00 16.07
C ILE A 85 3.64 8.35 16.99
N GLU A 86 3.58 8.74 18.27
CA GLU A 86 2.48 8.35 19.14
C GLU A 86 1.14 8.99 18.72
N PRO A 87 0.00 8.31 18.84
CA PRO A 87 -0.17 6.94 19.32
C PRO A 87 -0.10 5.88 18.20
N GLN A 88 0.13 6.27 16.95
CA GLN A 88 0.15 5.36 15.80
C GLN A 88 1.24 4.30 15.92
N THR A 89 2.42 4.66 16.44
CA THR A 89 3.57 3.76 16.54
C THR A 89 4.02 3.54 17.98
N ASP A 90 4.48 2.33 18.29
CA ASP A 90 5.16 2.01 19.55
C ASP A 90 6.59 2.58 19.54
N MET A 91 6.80 3.65 20.31
CA MET A 91 8.05 4.42 20.29
C MET A 91 9.16 3.85 21.18
N ARG A 92 9.00 2.64 21.73
CA ARG A 92 10.09 1.98 22.46
C ARG A 92 11.26 1.69 21.51
N PRO A 93 12.53 1.88 21.91
CA PRO A 93 13.68 1.77 21.01
C PRO A 93 13.80 0.41 20.29
N ASP A 94 13.43 -0.68 20.96
CA ASP A 94 13.39 -2.01 20.38
C ASP A 94 12.33 -2.13 19.27
N LYS A 95 11.17 -1.50 19.45
CA LYS A 95 10.07 -1.49 18.48
C LYS A 95 10.30 -0.56 17.31
N LEU A 96 10.92 0.59 17.55
CA LEU A 96 11.36 1.49 16.47
C LEU A 96 12.47 0.88 15.61
N LYS A 97 13.36 0.09 16.21
CA LYS A 97 14.33 -0.65 15.44
C LYS A 97 13.64 -1.73 14.61
N GLN A 98 12.74 -2.48 15.23
CA GLN A 98 12.18 -3.68 14.66
C GLN A 98 10.88 -4.06 15.39
N PRO A 99 9.68 -3.72 14.86
CA PRO A 99 8.42 -3.93 15.55
C PRO A 99 8.16 -5.43 15.81
N TRP A 100 8.59 -6.29 14.89
CA TRP A 100 8.49 -7.76 14.93
C TRP A 100 9.83 -8.43 14.60
N PRO A 101 10.08 -9.67 15.06
CA PRO A 101 11.16 -10.49 14.50
C PRO A 101 11.14 -10.46 12.97
N ASP A 102 12.32 -10.31 12.40
CA ASP A 102 12.56 -10.14 10.98
C ASP A 102 11.73 -9.09 10.20
N SER A 103 11.45 -7.93 10.80
CA SER A 103 10.76 -6.80 10.15
C SER A 103 11.66 -5.58 9.90
N ASP A 104 11.23 -4.73 8.97
CA ASP A 104 11.79 -3.39 8.79
C ASP A 104 11.30 -2.45 9.90
N SER A 105 12.09 -1.43 10.24
CA SER A 105 11.67 -0.35 11.14
C SER A 105 10.38 0.33 10.65
N PRO A 106 9.54 0.92 11.53
CA PRO A 106 8.34 1.64 11.12
C PRO A 106 8.64 2.79 10.16
N PHE A 107 7.75 3.03 9.20
CA PHE A 107 7.85 4.13 8.23
C PHE A 107 6.46 4.52 7.72
N SER A 108 6.31 5.74 7.19
CA SER A 108 5.02 6.18 6.62
C SER A 108 4.85 5.71 5.17
N PHE A 109 5.62 6.25 4.24
CA PHE A 109 5.59 5.89 2.83
C PHE A 109 7.00 5.80 2.25
N LYS A 110 7.23 4.81 1.38
CA LYS A 110 8.43 4.68 0.57
C LYS A 110 8.10 4.28 -0.86
N ASN A 111 8.56 5.07 -1.83
CA ASN A 111 8.65 4.68 -3.23
C ASN A 111 9.89 3.78 -3.40
N VAL A 112 9.68 2.48 -3.58
CA VAL A 112 10.76 1.49 -3.61
C VAL A 112 11.29 1.32 -5.03
N ILE A 113 10.38 1.16 -5.99
CA ILE A 113 10.70 0.91 -7.39
C ILE A 113 9.97 2.00 -8.21
N PRO A 114 10.70 3.00 -8.74
CA PRO A 114 10.17 3.91 -9.73
C PRO A 114 9.63 3.14 -10.95
N LEU A 115 8.78 3.76 -11.76
CA LEU A 115 8.22 3.15 -12.97
C LEU A 115 9.31 2.70 -13.94
N ILE A 116 9.48 1.38 -14.08
CA ILE A 116 10.46 0.73 -14.97
C ILE A 116 9.76 -0.22 -15.96
N LYS A 117 10.44 -0.53 -17.06
CA LYS A 117 9.97 -1.52 -18.05
C LYS A 117 10.37 -2.96 -17.73
N ASP A 118 11.46 -3.11 -16.97
CA ASP A 118 12.05 -4.43 -16.73
C ASP A 118 11.39 -5.15 -15.56
N VAL A 119 10.62 -6.19 -15.88
CA VAL A 119 9.89 -7.00 -14.89
C VAL A 119 10.82 -7.90 -14.09
N ASP A 120 11.97 -8.29 -14.63
CA ASP A 120 12.93 -9.10 -13.89
C ASP A 120 13.59 -8.27 -12.79
N SER A 121 14.02 -7.03 -13.09
CA SER A 121 14.49 -6.07 -12.06
C SER A 121 13.40 -5.74 -11.05
N PHE A 122 12.16 -5.50 -11.51
CA PHE A 122 11.02 -5.26 -10.62
C PHE A 122 10.83 -6.41 -9.62
N THR A 123 10.85 -7.64 -10.14
CA THR A 123 10.73 -8.87 -9.35
C THR A 123 11.88 -8.97 -8.35
N ALA A 124 13.13 -8.81 -8.80
CA ALA A 124 14.31 -8.93 -7.97
C ALA A 124 14.33 -7.92 -6.80
N GLU A 125 13.91 -6.67 -7.03
CA GLU A 125 13.79 -5.68 -5.95
C GLU A 125 12.64 -6.02 -4.99
N LEU A 126 11.47 -6.40 -5.51
CA LEU A 126 10.33 -6.78 -4.67
C LEU A 126 10.64 -7.95 -3.72
N GLN A 127 11.47 -8.92 -4.14
CA GLN A 127 11.87 -10.06 -3.30
C GLN A 127 12.68 -9.66 -2.05
N LYS A 128 13.29 -8.47 -2.06
CA LYS A 128 14.09 -7.94 -0.95
C LYS A 128 13.23 -7.29 0.12
N GLU A 129 11.99 -6.96 -0.20
CA GLU A 129 11.09 -6.22 0.69
C GLU A 129 10.62 -7.06 1.88
N ARG A 130 10.44 -6.38 3.01
CA ARG A 130 9.99 -6.95 4.28
C ARG A 130 8.82 -6.17 4.82
N ILE A 131 8.00 -6.85 5.61
CA ILE A 131 6.92 -6.22 6.39
C ILE A 131 7.51 -5.32 7.47
N SER A 132 6.73 -4.32 7.87
CA SER A 132 6.97 -3.42 8.99
C SER A 132 5.70 -3.37 9.86
N GLY A 133 5.58 -2.37 10.73
CA GLY A 133 4.64 -2.40 11.83
C GLY A 133 4.30 -1.07 12.49
N ASN A 134 3.02 -0.86 12.83
CA ASN A 134 2.54 0.18 13.74
C ASN A 134 1.65 -0.45 14.86
N LEU A 135 0.95 0.38 15.63
CA LEU A 135 0.15 -0.02 16.81
C LEU A 135 -1.36 -0.05 16.54
N ASP A 136 -1.89 0.92 15.79
CA ASP A 136 -3.33 1.10 15.55
C ASP A 136 -3.78 0.59 14.18
N ALA A 137 -5.10 0.38 14.05
CA ALA A 137 -5.71 -0.33 12.91
C ALA A 137 -5.85 0.46 11.60
N PRO A 138 -6.18 1.77 11.60
CA PRO A 138 -6.16 2.55 10.37
C PRO A 138 -4.71 2.85 9.97
N GLU A 139 -4.47 2.98 8.66
CA GLU A 139 -3.11 3.18 8.13
C GLU A 139 -2.97 4.53 7.41
N GLY A 140 -1.71 4.95 7.24
CA GLY A 140 -1.32 6.18 6.56
C GLY A 140 -1.34 6.10 5.03
N GLY A 141 -2.15 5.23 4.44
CA GLY A 141 -2.16 4.99 2.99
C GLY A 141 -2.54 6.22 2.15
N PHE A 142 -3.27 7.18 2.72
CA PHE A 142 -3.61 8.42 2.05
C PHE A 142 -2.41 9.35 1.83
N ASP A 143 -1.41 9.34 2.73
CA ASP A 143 -0.12 10.01 2.48
C ASP A 143 0.59 9.39 1.27
N ALA A 144 0.55 8.05 1.15
CA ALA A 144 1.16 7.34 0.04
C ALA A 144 0.49 7.66 -1.30
N ILE A 145 -0.85 7.70 -1.35
CA ILE A 145 -1.60 8.12 -2.56
C ILE A 145 -1.23 9.54 -2.96
N LEU A 146 -1.18 10.48 -2.00
CA LEU A 146 -0.84 11.87 -2.28
C LEU A 146 0.58 11.98 -2.84
N GLN A 147 1.57 11.40 -2.14
CA GLN A 147 2.97 11.47 -2.58
C GLN A 147 3.17 10.79 -3.94
N ALA A 148 2.52 9.64 -4.18
CA ALA A 148 2.54 8.99 -5.48
C ALA A 148 1.92 9.86 -6.60
N ALA A 149 0.92 10.69 -6.28
CA ALA A 149 0.30 11.57 -7.26
C ALA A 149 1.18 12.79 -7.61
N VAL A 150 1.77 13.45 -6.60
CA VAL A 150 2.46 14.74 -6.79
C VAL A 150 3.95 14.59 -7.14
N CYS A 151 4.60 13.50 -6.72
CA CYS A 151 6.01 13.24 -6.98
C CYS A 151 6.24 12.62 -8.37
N LYS A 152 5.87 13.35 -9.42
CA LYS A 152 5.86 12.84 -10.79
C LYS A 152 7.19 12.29 -11.26
N LYS A 153 8.29 12.96 -10.90
CA LYS A 153 9.64 12.61 -11.35
C LYS A 153 10.17 11.39 -10.61
N GLU A 154 9.92 11.34 -9.30
CA GLU A 154 10.39 10.29 -8.41
C GLU A 154 9.63 8.98 -8.65
N ILE A 155 8.32 9.07 -8.92
CA ILE A 155 7.49 7.92 -9.32
C ILE A 155 7.74 7.53 -10.78
N GLY A 156 7.94 8.51 -11.67
CA GLY A 156 8.25 8.29 -13.08
C GLY A 156 7.03 8.24 -14.02
N TRP A 157 5.95 8.96 -13.69
CA TRP A 157 4.75 9.01 -14.54
C TRP A 157 5.08 9.52 -15.94
N ARG A 158 4.67 8.77 -16.99
CA ARG A 158 4.96 9.11 -18.38
C ARG A 158 3.86 9.96 -18.99
N GLU A 159 4.22 11.09 -19.59
CA GLU A 159 3.26 11.89 -20.35
C GLU A 159 2.66 11.08 -21.52
N GLY A 160 1.38 11.31 -21.82
CA GLY A 160 0.68 10.62 -22.90
C GLY A 160 0.35 9.15 -22.61
N SER A 161 0.39 8.73 -21.35
CA SER A 161 0.01 7.37 -20.92
C SER A 161 -1.18 7.38 -19.96
N THR A 162 -1.87 6.23 -19.86
CA THR A 162 -2.90 6.02 -18.83
C THR A 162 -2.21 5.68 -17.51
N HIS A 163 -2.40 6.54 -16.50
CA HIS A 163 -1.83 6.36 -15.17
C HIS A 163 -2.78 5.56 -14.27
N LEU A 164 -2.31 4.40 -13.79
CA LEU A 164 -3.05 3.53 -12.89
C LEU A 164 -2.35 3.42 -11.56
N LEU A 165 -3.08 3.68 -10.48
CA LEU A 165 -2.59 3.54 -9.12
C LEU A 165 -3.36 2.41 -8.44
N VAL A 166 -2.70 1.28 -8.25
CA VAL A 166 -3.29 0.12 -7.56
C VAL A 166 -3.02 0.28 -6.08
N PHE A 167 -4.06 0.48 -5.28
CA PHE A 167 -3.97 0.62 -3.85
C PHE A 167 -4.48 -0.64 -3.18
N SER A 168 -3.61 -1.37 -2.49
CA SER A 168 -3.95 -2.63 -1.83
C SER A 168 -3.70 -2.60 -0.33
N THR A 169 -4.70 -3.00 0.44
CA THR A 169 -4.72 -2.85 1.90
C THR A 169 -5.71 -3.84 2.53
N GLU A 170 -5.47 -4.21 3.78
CA GLU A 170 -6.42 -4.95 4.60
C GLU A 170 -7.12 -4.06 5.65
N SER A 171 -6.76 -2.78 5.70
CA SER A 171 -7.00 -1.89 6.82
C SER A 171 -7.85 -0.66 6.44
N ALA A 172 -8.39 0.01 7.45
CA ALA A 172 -8.99 1.33 7.29
C ALA A 172 -7.91 2.38 7.00
N PHE A 173 -8.30 3.63 6.74
CA PHE A 173 -7.37 4.71 6.44
C PHE A 173 -7.50 5.85 7.45
N HIS A 174 -6.37 6.48 7.77
CA HIS A 174 -6.35 7.80 8.37
C HIS A 174 -6.61 8.90 7.33
N TYR A 175 -7.27 9.97 7.76
CA TYR A 175 -7.57 11.15 6.94
C TYR A 175 -7.41 12.44 7.74
N GLU A 176 -7.55 13.59 7.06
CA GLU A 176 -7.41 14.92 7.67
C GLU A 176 -8.09 15.02 9.05
N ALA A 177 -7.38 15.66 9.99
CA ALA A 177 -7.64 15.81 11.42
C ALA A 177 -7.26 14.60 12.30
N ASP A 178 -6.99 13.41 11.76
CA ASP A 178 -6.55 12.28 12.58
C ASP A 178 -5.16 12.50 13.20
N GLY A 179 -4.24 13.19 12.50
CA GLY A 179 -2.93 13.56 13.04
C GLY A 179 -3.00 14.70 14.06
N ALA A 180 -4.08 15.49 14.03
CA ALA A 180 -4.33 16.55 15.00
C ALA A 180 -4.88 16.01 16.33
N ASN A 181 -5.25 14.72 16.42
CA ASN A 181 -5.68 14.12 17.67
C ASN A 181 -4.62 14.33 18.76
N VAL A 182 -5.10 14.55 19.99
CA VAL A 182 -4.39 15.18 21.13
C VAL A 182 -3.02 14.57 21.46
N LEU A 183 -2.74 13.35 20.99
CA LEU A 183 -1.49 12.63 21.25
C LEU A 183 -0.43 12.78 20.13
N ALA A 184 -0.83 12.89 18.86
CA ALA A 184 0.11 13.05 17.74
C ALA A 184 0.51 14.51 17.51
N GLY A 185 -0.38 15.47 17.80
CA GLY A 185 -0.04 16.90 17.81
C GLY A 185 0.36 17.47 16.44
N ILE A 186 0.01 16.80 15.34
CA ILE A 186 0.31 17.25 13.98
C ILE A 186 -0.77 18.23 13.54
N LEU A 187 -0.55 19.53 13.80
CA LEU A 187 -1.54 20.58 13.56
C LEU A 187 -1.47 21.17 12.15
N GLN A 188 -0.33 21.04 11.49
CA GLN A 188 -0.13 21.60 10.17
C GLN A 188 -0.84 20.74 9.13
N ARG A 189 -1.70 21.36 8.31
CA ARG A 189 -2.35 20.68 7.19
C ARG A 189 -1.32 20.24 6.15
N ASN A 190 -1.66 19.18 5.41
CA ASN A 190 -0.89 18.73 4.27
C ASN A 190 -0.74 19.86 3.24
N ASP A 191 0.50 20.12 2.81
CA ASP A 191 0.82 21.17 1.84
C ASP A 191 0.65 20.74 0.38
N GLU A 192 0.29 19.47 0.15
CA GLU A 192 0.05 18.87 -1.15
C GLU A 192 1.26 18.88 -2.09
N ALA A 193 2.48 19.03 -1.55
CA ALA A 193 3.72 19.02 -2.30
C ALA A 193 4.44 17.67 -2.21
N CYS A 194 5.40 17.46 -3.13
CA CYS A 194 6.26 16.30 -3.12
C CYS A 194 7.36 16.43 -2.06
N HIS A 195 7.50 15.42 -1.22
CA HIS A 195 8.49 15.37 -0.13
C HIS A 195 9.12 13.99 -0.01
N LEU A 196 9.57 13.43 -1.13
CA LEU A 196 10.39 12.24 -1.15
C LEU A 196 11.87 12.61 -1.12
N ASP A 197 12.65 11.89 -0.33
CA ASP A 197 14.11 11.98 -0.35
C ASP A 197 14.71 11.17 -1.53
N GLU A 198 16.04 11.17 -1.62
CA GLU A 198 16.79 10.43 -2.63
C GLU A 198 16.59 8.90 -2.57
N ASN A 199 16.12 8.37 -1.43
CA ASN A 199 15.80 6.96 -1.22
C ASN A 199 14.31 6.65 -1.40
N GLY A 200 13.53 7.64 -1.86
CA GLY A 200 12.09 7.54 -2.07
C GLY A 200 11.27 7.56 -0.77
N ALA A 201 11.84 7.91 0.38
CA ALA A 201 11.13 7.95 1.65
C ALA A 201 10.41 9.30 1.87
N TYR A 202 9.20 9.26 2.41
CA TYR A 202 8.43 10.47 2.72
C TYR A 202 8.89 11.13 4.04
N ILE A 203 9.45 12.33 3.95
CA ILE A 203 10.16 12.98 5.07
C ILE A 203 9.34 14.01 5.87
N GLN A 204 8.10 14.30 5.44
CA GLN A 204 7.21 15.25 6.14
C GLN A 204 6.09 14.56 6.92
N ALA A 205 6.09 13.22 7.01
CA ALA A 205 5.00 12.45 7.59
C ALA A 205 4.59 12.92 9.00
N THR A 206 5.54 13.26 9.87
CA THR A 206 5.28 13.72 11.25
C THR A 206 5.17 15.24 11.38
N LYS A 207 5.28 15.98 10.27
CA LYS A 207 5.24 17.44 10.25
C LYS A 207 3.95 17.98 9.67
N GLN A 208 3.24 17.18 8.87
CA GLN A 208 1.94 17.54 8.30
C GLN A 208 0.94 16.41 8.40
N ASP A 209 -0.32 16.79 8.55
CA ASP A 209 -1.44 15.89 8.75
C ASP A 209 -1.70 15.03 7.50
N TYR A 210 -2.51 13.98 7.66
CA TYR A 210 -3.00 13.18 6.53
C TYR A 210 -3.83 14.05 5.58
N PRO A 211 -3.85 13.74 4.28
CA PRO A 211 -4.63 14.51 3.34
C PRO A 211 -6.13 14.22 3.47
N SER A 212 -6.93 15.19 3.04
CA SER A 212 -8.38 15.06 2.95
C SER A 212 -8.80 14.23 1.73
N ILE A 213 -9.99 13.60 1.79
CA ILE A 213 -10.57 12.92 0.62
C ILE A 213 -10.71 13.88 -0.58
N PRO A 214 -11.27 15.10 -0.44
CA PRO A 214 -11.35 16.05 -1.56
C PRO A 214 -9.99 16.43 -2.16
N THR A 215 -8.94 16.54 -1.33
CA THR A 215 -7.57 16.78 -1.81
C THR A 215 -7.12 15.64 -2.72
N LEU A 216 -7.29 14.38 -2.31
CA LEU A 216 -6.93 13.22 -3.12
C LEU A 216 -7.71 13.16 -4.43
N VAL A 217 -9.03 13.40 -4.41
CA VAL A 217 -9.87 13.45 -5.62
C VAL A 217 -9.33 14.46 -6.62
N ARG A 218 -9.04 15.68 -6.16
CA ARG A 218 -8.50 16.75 -7.01
C ARG A 218 -7.12 16.41 -7.56
N LEU A 219 -6.20 15.93 -6.72
CA LEU A 219 -4.82 15.65 -7.14
C LEU A 219 -4.75 14.49 -8.14
N LEU A 220 -5.49 13.40 -7.89
CA LEU A 220 -5.56 12.28 -8.84
C LEU A 220 -6.19 12.73 -10.17
N GLY A 221 -7.25 13.53 -10.14
CA GLY A 221 -7.86 14.12 -11.34
C GLY A 221 -6.89 15.02 -12.11
N ASN A 222 -6.20 15.95 -11.42
CA ASN A 222 -5.22 16.87 -12.03
C ASN A 222 -4.01 16.14 -12.64
N HIS A 223 -3.72 14.94 -12.17
CA HIS A 223 -2.61 14.11 -12.65
C HIS A 223 -3.06 12.96 -13.55
N ASN A 224 -4.36 12.91 -13.91
CA ASN A 224 -4.98 11.87 -14.72
C ASN A 224 -4.70 10.44 -14.20
N ILE A 225 -4.64 10.29 -12.88
CA ILE A 225 -4.38 9.02 -12.20
C ILE A 225 -5.71 8.37 -11.83
N ILE A 226 -5.89 7.12 -12.27
CA ILE A 226 -7.08 6.32 -11.96
C ILE A 226 -6.73 5.39 -10.79
N PRO A 227 -7.32 5.60 -9.60
CA PRO A 227 -7.10 4.70 -8.47
C PRO A 227 -7.93 3.41 -8.63
N ILE A 228 -7.30 2.27 -8.32
CA ILE A 228 -7.91 0.95 -8.23
C ILE A 228 -7.72 0.47 -6.80
N PHE A 229 -8.79 0.44 -6.01
CA PHE A 229 -8.76 0.01 -4.61
C PHE A 229 -9.00 -1.50 -4.53
N ALA A 230 -7.97 -2.27 -4.22
CA ALA A 230 -8.03 -3.71 -3.96
C ALA A 230 -8.00 -3.96 -2.44
N VAL A 231 -9.18 -4.07 -1.84
CA VAL A 231 -9.35 -4.03 -0.37
C VAL A 231 -9.99 -5.31 0.14
N THR A 232 -9.49 -5.83 1.26
CA THR A 232 -10.10 -7.02 1.88
C THR A 232 -11.54 -6.78 2.33
N ASN A 233 -12.32 -7.85 2.45
CA ASN A 233 -13.75 -7.78 2.79
C ASN A 233 -14.03 -7.03 4.10
N TYR A 234 -13.13 -7.12 5.09
CA TYR A 234 -13.27 -6.45 6.38
C TYR A 234 -13.33 -4.92 6.25
N SER A 235 -12.46 -4.36 5.42
CA SER A 235 -12.32 -2.90 5.25
C SER A 235 -13.08 -2.36 4.03
N TYR A 236 -13.63 -3.25 3.17
CA TYR A 236 -14.27 -2.90 1.90
C TYR A 236 -15.37 -1.83 2.02
N MET A 237 -16.18 -1.86 3.09
CA MET A 237 -17.27 -0.89 3.29
C MET A 237 -16.77 0.56 3.48
N TYR A 238 -15.57 0.76 4.01
CA TYR A 238 -14.98 2.10 4.13
C TYR A 238 -14.63 2.67 2.75
N TYR A 239 -14.04 1.84 1.89
CA TYR A 239 -13.64 2.25 0.55
C TYR A 239 -14.82 2.35 -0.41
N LEU A 240 -15.87 1.54 -0.24
CA LEU A 240 -17.08 1.65 -1.05
C LEU A 240 -17.70 3.07 -0.98
N LYS A 241 -17.64 3.72 0.19
CA LYS A 241 -18.09 5.11 0.36
C LYS A 241 -17.24 6.10 -0.42
N LEU A 242 -15.96 5.80 -0.67
CA LEU A 242 -15.09 6.65 -1.49
C LEU A 242 -15.56 6.69 -2.95
N LYS A 243 -16.26 5.66 -3.44
CA LYS A 243 -16.77 5.63 -4.82
C LYS A 243 -17.72 6.79 -5.14
N GLU A 244 -18.40 7.34 -4.13
CA GLU A 244 -19.25 8.52 -4.29
C GLU A 244 -18.44 9.76 -4.68
N TYR A 245 -17.17 9.83 -4.26
CA TYR A 245 -16.27 10.98 -4.48
C TYR A 245 -15.27 10.74 -5.61
N PHE A 246 -14.89 9.49 -5.85
CA PHE A 246 -14.02 9.08 -6.94
C PHE A 246 -14.83 8.35 -8.03
N PRO A 247 -15.55 9.06 -8.91
CA PRO A 247 -16.42 8.42 -9.91
C PRO A 247 -15.65 7.57 -10.92
N ILE A 248 -14.35 7.81 -11.08
CA ILE A 248 -13.48 7.02 -11.97
C ILE A 248 -12.76 5.88 -11.25
N ALA A 249 -12.83 5.80 -9.92
CA ALA A 249 -12.16 4.75 -9.16
C ALA A 249 -12.85 3.41 -9.35
N GLU A 250 -12.03 2.36 -9.44
CA GLU A 250 -12.50 0.99 -9.36
C GLU A 250 -12.22 0.45 -7.96
N ILE A 251 -13.13 -0.39 -7.47
CA ILE A 251 -13.00 -1.02 -6.16
C ILE A 251 -13.29 -2.50 -6.32
N GLY A 252 -12.34 -3.33 -5.91
CA GLY A 252 -12.44 -4.78 -5.91
C GLY A 252 -12.23 -5.35 -4.51
N VAL A 253 -12.98 -6.40 -4.18
CA VAL A 253 -12.76 -7.16 -2.95
C VAL A 253 -11.53 -8.05 -3.14
N LEU A 254 -10.46 -7.78 -2.41
CA LEU A 254 -9.25 -8.59 -2.40
C LEU A 254 -9.43 -9.79 -1.45
N GLN A 255 -9.14 -11.00 -1.93
CA GLN A 255 -9.14 -12.19 -1.09
C GLN A 255 -8.01 -12.12 -0.05
N GLU A 256 -8.15 -12.83 1.07
CA GLU A 256 -7.16 -12.80 2.16
C GLU A 256 -5.78 -13.31 1.74
N ASP A 257 -5.73 -14.21 0.76
CA ASP A 257 -4.50 -14.70 0.13
C ASP A 257 -4.07 -13.86 -1.08
N SER A 258 -4.89 -12.86 -1.45
CA SER A 258 -4.71 -11.93 -2.55
C SER A 258 -4.60 -12.59 -3.93
N SER A 259 -5.10 -13.81 -4.06
CA SER A 259 -5.06 -14.60 -5.29
C SER A 259 -5.86 -13.99 -6.45
N ASN A 260 -6.87 -13.17 -6.16
CA ASN A 260 -7.76 -12.58 -7.16
C ASN A 260 -7.36 -11.16 -7.62
N ILE A 261 -6.18 -10.66 -7.25
CA ILE A 261 -5.72 -9.32 -7.66
C ILE A 261 -5.73 -9.16 -9.19
N LEU A 262 -5.43 -10.23 -9.93
CA LEU A 262 -5.45 -10.21 -11.40
C LEU A 262 -6.83 -9.97 -11.99
N GLU A 263 -7.86 -10.55 -11.37
CA GLU A 263 -9.25 -10.40 -11.83
C GLU A 263 -9.71 -8.96 -11.59
N ILE A 264 -9.45 -8.42 -10.39
CA ILE A 264 -9.74 -7.01 -10.06
C ILE A 264 -9.08 -6.07 -11.07
N MET A 265 -7.81 -6.35 -11.40
CA MET A 265 -7.07 -5.58 -12.38
C MET A 265 -7.69 -5.68 -13.78
N ARG A 266 -7.92 -6.90 -14.28
CA ARG A 266 -8.51 -7.11 -15.60
C ARG A 266 -9.89 -6.45 -15.72
N ASP A 267 -10.73 -6.55 -14.70
CA ASP A 267 -12.04 -5.91 -14.67
C ASP A 267 -11.90 -4.39 -14.73
N ALA A 268 -10.98 -3.81 -13.94
CA ALA A 268 -10.71 -2.38 -13.97
C ALA A 268 -10.19 -1.90 -15.35
N PHE A 269 -9.33 -2.67 -16.01
CA PHE A 269 -8.82 -2.36 -17.35
C PHE A 269 -9.91 -2.48 -18.43
N VAL A 270 -10.71 -3.56 -18.40
CA VAL A 270 -11.75 -3.83 -19.42
C VAL A 270 -12.87 -2.80 -19.34
N VAL A 271 -13.33 -2.46 -18.13
CA VAL A 271 -14.36 -1.44 -17.93
C VAL A 271 -13.93 -0.09 -18.50
N LYS A 272 -12.64 0.28 -18.36
CA LYS A 272 -12.13 1.55 -18.89
C LYS A 272 -11.91 1.55 -20.40
N CYS A 273 -11.52 0.43 -20.99
CA CYS A 273 -11.44 0.30 -22.45
C CYS A 273 -12.82 0.45 -23.14
N LEU A 274 -13.91 0.20 -22.41
CA LEU A 274 -15.29 0.38 -22.88
C LEU A 274 -15.86 1.79 -22.60
N GLN A 275 -15.19 2.59 -21.76
CA GLN A 275 -15.63 3.94 -21.34
C GLN A 275 -14.86 5.08 -22.03
N LEU A 276 -13.79 4.76 -22.79
CA LEU A 276 -12.98 5.68 -23.60
C LEU A 276 -13.28 5.49 -25.09
#